data_AF-A0A7C9DGQ6-F1
#
_entry.id   AF-A0A7C9DGQ6-F1
#
_cell.length_a   1.000
_cell.length_b   1.000
_cell.length_c   1.000
_cell.angle_alpha   90.00
_cell.angle_beta   90.00
_cell.angle_gamma   90.00
#
_symmetry.space_group_name_H-M   'P 1'
#
loop_
_entity.id
_entity.type
_entity.pdbx_description
1 polymer ?
#
loop_
_entity_poly.entity_id
_entity_poly.type
_entity_poly.pdbx_seq_one_letter_code
_entity_poly.pdbx_strand_id
1 'polypeptide(L)'
;MEERDWGRSMSRSLSVSSWSVEEVFSSQSKRSVRAHDEDEEALIWAALEKLPTYNRLRTSILKSYEETQNQDGVHKILHKEVDVRKLDVNDRIQFIDRLFKVAEEDNEKFLRKLRDRIDRVGIRLPRVEVRFEHLMVEADCYVGTRALPTLPNAARNFAESILGMVGIKMAERRRLTILKDLSGIVKPSRMCLLLGPPASGKTTLLLALAGKLDPSLKVKGEVTYNGHRLNEFVPQKTSAYISQNDVHTGSMTVKETLDFSARCQGVGSRYELLSELARRERELGLKPDPEVDLFMKATAMEGVESNLIVDYTLRI
;
A
#
# COMPACT_ATOMS: atom_id res chain seq x y z
N MET A 1 69.99 27.15 -40.93
CA MET A 1 68.64 26.80 -40.47
C MET A 1 68.53 25.30 -40.66
N GLU A 2 69.09 24.44 -39.79
CA GLU A 2 68.79 24.27 -38.35
C GLU A 2 67.27 24.21 -38.15
N GLU A 3 66.63 23.15 -37.63
CA GLU A 3 66.99 22.18 -36.59
C GLU A 3 66.32 20.81 -36.84
N ARG A 4 67.06 19.70 -36.75
CA ARG A 4 67.07 18.66 -35.69
C ARG A 4 65.79 17.83 -35.51
N ASP A 5 65.89 16.62 -36.04
CA ASP A 5 64.99 15.47 -35.89
C ASP A 5 65.44 14.63 -34.69
N TRP A 6 64.64 14.54 -33.62
CA TRP A 6 64.84 13.67 -32.45
C TRP A 6 63.55 12.90 -32.15
N GLY A 7 63.68 11.57 -32.13
CA GLY A 7 62.57 10.63 -32.24
C GLY A 7 61.75 10.32 -31.00
N ARG A 8 60.88 9.32 -31.16
CA ARG A 8 60.66 8.19 -30.22
C ARG A 8 59.59 7.23 -30.76
N SER A 9 60.02 5.99 -30.99
CA SER A 9 59.15 4.82 -31.18
C SER A 9 58.39 4.52 -29.89
N MET A 10 57.07 4.36 -29.98
CA MET A 10 56.22 3.90 -28.87
C MET A 10 55.88 2.42 -29.11
N SER A 11 56.65 1.54 -28.47
CA SER A 11 56.35 0.12 -28.35
C SER A 11 55.17 -0.06 -27.38
N ARG A 12 54.05 -0.61 -27.85
CA ARG A 12 52.96 -1.08 -26.98
C ARG A 12 53.36 -2.42 -26.37
N SER A 13 53.73 -2.43 -25.09
CA SER A 13 53.86 -3.65 -24.30
C SER A 13 52.47 -4.15 -23.89
N LEU A 14 52.15 -5.38 -24.28
CA LEU A 14 51.03 -6.13 -23.70
C LEU A 14 51.49 -6.68 -22.35
N SER A 15 51.02 -6.08 -21.25
CA SER A 15 51.16 -6.68 -19.93
C SER A 15 50.11 -7.78 -19.78
N VAL A 16 50.55 -9.04 -19.87
CA VAL A 16 49.77 -10.17 -19.35
C VAL A 16 49.83 -10.07 -17.82
N SER A 17 48.78 -9.52 -17.23
CA SER A 17 48.60 -9.54 -15.78
C SER A 17 48.34 -10.99 -15.34
N SER A 18 49.18 -11.48 -14.44
CA SER A 18 49.02 -12.76 -13.74
C SER A 18 47.62 -12.85 -13.13
N TRP A 19 46.79 -13.77 -13.62
CA TRP A 19 45.54 -14.13 -12.97
C TRP A 19 45.92 -14.80 -11.64
N SER A 20 45.58 -14.14 -10.53
CA SER A 20 45.78 -14.70 -9.21
C SER A 20 44.93 -15.97 -9.09
N VAL A 21 45.56 -17.09 -8.74
CA VAL A 21 44.86 -18.36 -8.48
C VAL A 21 43.76 -18.17 -7.44
N GLU A 22 43.96 -17.25 -6.48
CA GLU A 22 43.00 -16.86 -5.45
C GLU A 22 41.69 -16.25 -6.00
N GLU A 23 41.75 -15.56 -7.14
CA GLU A 23 40.59 -14.93 -7.78
C GLU A 23 39.75 -15.97 -8.55
N VAL A 24 40.40 -17.00 -9.08
CA VAL A 24 39.75 -18.16 -9.72
C VAL A 24 39.12 -19.08 -8.66
N PHE A 25 39.82 -19.35 -7.56
CA PHE A 25 39.26 -20.16 -6.46
C PHE A 25 38.13 -19.44 -5.72
N SER A 26 38.24 -18.15 -5.43
CA SER A 26 37.16 -17.39 -4.79
C SER A 26 35.92 -17.22 -5.69
N SER A 27 36.11 -17.07 -7.01
CA SER A 27 34.98 -17.04 -7.95
C SER A 27 34.33 -18.42 -8.12
N GLN A 28 35.10 -19.51 -8.08
CA GLN A 28 34.59 -20.88 -8.13
C GLN A 28 33.83 -21.25 -6.84
N SER A 29 34.32 -20.84 -5.67
CA SER A 29 33.65 -21.01 -4.37
C SER A 29 32.36 -20.21 -4.26
N LYS A 30 32.34 -18.96 -4.75
CA LYS A 30 31.09 -18.17 -4.80
C LYS A 30 30.06 -18.77 -5.75
N ARG A 31 30.49 -19.39 -6.84
CA ARG A 31 29.63 -20.02 -7.83
C ARG A 31 29.09 -21.37 -7.34
N SER A 32 29.89 -22.14 -6.59
CA SER A 32 29.44 -23.40 -5.98
C SER A 32 28.47 -23.18 -4.82
N VAL A 33 28.69 -22.17 -3.98
CA VAL A 33 27.77 -21.82 -2.88
C VAL A 33 26.42 -21.36 -3.45
N ARG A 34 26.43 -20.50 -4.46
CA ARG A 34 25.19 -20.01 -5.09
C ARG A 34 24.40 -21.12 -5.78
N ALA A 35 25.07 -22.08 -6.42
CA ALA A 35 24.42 -23.25 -7.00
C ALA A 35 23.79 -24.16 -5.93
N HIS A 36 24.48 -24.35 -4.80
CA HIS A 36 23.96 -25.14 -3.68
C HIS A 36 22.71 -24.49 -3.04
N ASP A 37 22.71 -23.17 -2.88
CA ASP A 37 21.56 -22.43 -2.33
C ASP A 37 20.34 -22.54 -3.28
N GLU A 38 20.55 -22.44 -4.59
CA GLU A 38 19.50 -22.62 -5.61
C GLU A 38 18.91 -24.04 -5.60
N ASP A 39 19.74 -25.06 -5.38
CA ASP A 39 19.30 -26.46 -5.27
C ASP A 39 18.50 -26.72 -3.98
N GLU A 40 18.93 -26.17 -2.83
CA GLU A 40 18.17 -26.23 -1.57
C GLU A 40 16.80 -25.55 -1.71
N GLU A 41 16.74 -24.35 -2.29
CA GLU A 41 15.48 -23.67 -2.59
C GLU A 41 14.57 -24.52 -3.47
N ALA A 42 15.12 -25.12 -4.53
CA ALA A 42 14.36 -25.95 -5.47
C ALA A 42 13.74 -27.18 -4.79
N LEU A 43 14.47 -27.82 -3.87
CA LEU A 43 13.98 -28.94 -3.08
C LEU A 43 12.82 -28.55 -2.16
N ILE A 44 12.93 -27.42 -1.46
CA ILE A 44 11.86 -26.92 -0.59
C ILE A 44 10.63 -26.54 -1.42
N TRP A 45 10.82 -25.88 -2.58
CA TRP A 45 9.73 -25.59 -3.50
C TRP A 45 9.01 -26.86 -3.98
N ALA A 46 9.75 -27.92 -4.31
CA ALA A 46 9.17 -29.20 -4.72
C ALA A 46 8.38 -29.86 -3.57
N ALA A 47 8.77 -29.66 -2.31
CA ALA A 47 8.00 -30.09 -1.16
C ALA A 47 6.72 -29.24 -0.99
N LEU A 48 6.81 -27.92 -1.14
CA LEU A 48 5.67 -27.00 -1.05
C LEU A 48 4.61 -27.26 -2.13
N GLU A 49 5.02 -27.63 -3.34
CA GLU A 49 4.09 -27.97 -4.43
C GLU A 49 3.26 -29.23 -4.14
N LYS A 50 3.79 -30.15 -3.34
CA LYS A 50 3.08 -31.38 -2.93
C LYS A 50 2.07 -31.13 -1.81
N LEU A 51 2.10 -29.96 -1.16
CA LEU A 51 1.16 -29.64 -0.09
C LEU A 51 -0.27 -29.42 -0.62
N PRO A 52 -1.30 -29.74 0.20
CA PRO A 52 -2.67 -29.34 -0.09
C PRO A 52 -2.77 -27.82 -0.30
N THR A 53 -3.68 -27.38 -1.16
CA THR A 53 -3.89 -25.96 -1.52
C THR A 53 -3.91 -25.02 -0.31
N TYR A 54 -4.60 -25.44 0.75
CA TYR A 54 -4.72 -24.67 1.99
C TYR A 54 -3.39 -24.49 2.73
N ASN A 55 -2.60 -25.55 2.87
CA ASN A 55 -1.29 -25.50 3.55
C ASN A 55 -0.29 -24.70 2.72
N ARG A 56 -0.32 -24.86 1.39
CA ARG A 56 0.58 -24.16 0.47
C ARG A 56 0.40 -22.63 0.48
N LEU A 57 -0.82 -22.15 0.70
CA LEU A 57 -1.07 -20.71 0.84
C LEU A 57 -0.52 -20.14 2.17
N ARG A 58 -0.19 -21.01 3.14
CA ARG A 58 0.25 -20.63 4.48
C ARG A 58 1.72 -20.88 4.72
N THR A 59 2.33 -21.79 3.99
CA THR A 59 3.76 -22.08 4.09
C THR A 59 4.53 -21.30 3.04
N SER A 60 5.64 -20.69 3.44
CA SER A 60 6.55 -19.97 2.55
C SER A 60 8.00 -20.25 2.94
N ILE A 61 8.94 -19.79 2.13
CA ILE A 61 10.37 -19.91 2.36
C ILE A 61 10.89 -18.60 2.95
N LEU A 62 11.44 -18.65 4.15
CA LEU A 62 12.18 -17.55 4.76
C LEU A 62 13.67 -17.79 4.56
N LYS A 63 14.38 -16.79 4.05
CA LYS A 63 15.83 -16.81 3.98
C LYS A 63 16.39 -16.29 5.31
N SER A 64 17.11 -17.12 6.06
CA SER A 64 17.87 -16.73 7.26
C SER A 64 19.37 -16.82 7.01
N TYR A 65 20.18 -16.16 7.83
CA TYR A 65 21.64 -16.30 7.82
C TYR A 65 22.07 -16.86 9.17
N GLU A 66 22.90 -17.90 9.15
CA GLU A 66 23.69 -18.27 10.32
C GLU A 66 25.08 -17.65 10.21
N GLU A 67 25.51 -16.94 11.25
CA GLU A 67 26.92 -16.59 11.42
C GLU A 67 27.69 -17.85 11.78
N THR A 68 28.28 -18.51 10.79
CA THR A 68 29.24 -19.57 11.07
C THR A 68 30.53 -18.90 11.53
N GLN A 69 31.02 -19.24 12.73
CA GLN A 69 32.29 -18.75 13.29
C GLN A 69 33.55 -19.30 12.56
N ASN A 70 33.52 -19.39 11.23
CA ASN A 70 34.69 -19.74 10.43
C ASN A 70 35.29 -18.48 9.81
N GLN A 71 36.63 -18.43 9.80
CA GLN A 71 37.48 -17.27 9.51
C GLN A 71 37.35 -16.68 8.08
N ASP A 72 36.43 -17.21 7.26
CA ASP A 72 36.26 -16.83 5.84
C ASP A 72 35.06 -15.92 5.55
N GLY A 73 34.25 -15.53 6.54
CA GLY A 73 33.22 -14.49 6.38
C GLY A 73 32.12 -14.80 5.36
N VAL A 74 31.99 -16.05 4.90
CA VAL A 74 30.94 -16.47 3.96
C VAL A 74 29.68 -16.78 4.74
N HIS A 75 28.71 -15.85 4.73
CA HIS A 75 27.39 -16.08 5.28
C HIS A 75 26.64 -17.14 4.44
N LYS A 76 26.39 -18.32 4.99
CA LYS A 76 25.53 -19.33 4.35
C LYS A 76 24.08 -18.86 4.42
N ILE A 77 23.39 -18.78 3.27
CA ILE A 77 21.94 -18.51 3.23
C ILE A 77 21.25 -19.83 3.56
N LEU A 78 20.46 -19.84 4.62
CA LEU A 78 19.66 -20.99 4.99
C LEU A 78 18.21 -20.75 4.57
N HIS A 79 17.64 -21.69 3.84
CA HIS A 79 16.24 -21.65 3.41
C HIS A 79 15.40 -22.42 4.42
N LYS A 80 14.58 -21.69 5.19
CA LYS A 80 13.70 -22.25 6.22
C LYS A 80 12.26 -22.24 5.72
N GLU A 81 11.61 -23.40 5.69
CA GLU A 81 10.15 -23.46 5.52
C GLU A 81 9.47 -22.92 6.78
N VAL A 82 8.55 -21.96 6.60
CA VAL A 82 7.84 -21.29 7.68
C VAL A 82 6.33 -21.27 7.43
N ASP A 83 5.54 -21.66 8.44
CA ASP A 83 4.10 -21.33 8.48
C ASP A 83 3.97 -19.87 8.87
N VAL A 84 3.42 -19.09 7.95
CA VAL A 84 3.24 -17.66 8.03
C VAL A 84 2.45 -17.22 9.28
N ARG A 85 1.55 -18.05 9.80
CA ARG A 85 0.77 -17.73 11.01
C ARG A 85 1.59 -17.86 12.30
N LYS A 86 2.72 -18.57 12.24
CA LYS A 86 3.62 -18.84 13.36
C LYS A 86 4.92 -18.07 13.25
N LEU A 87 4.96 -17.03 12.41
CA LEU A 87 6.11 -16.14 12.31
C LEU A 87 6.32 -15.41 13.64
N ASP A 88 7.46 -15.67 14.25
CA ASP A 88 7.86 -14.98 15.48
C ASP A 88 8.16 -13.50 15.20
N VAL A 89 8.17 -12.69 16.26
CA VAL A 89 8.57 -11.28 16.20
C VAL A 89 9.97 -11.13 15.61
N ASN A 90 10.92 -11.98 16.02
CA ASN A 90 12.29 -11.90 15.53
C ASN A 90 12.38 -12.23 14.03
N ASP A 91 11.68 -13.28 13.57
CA ASP A 91 11.65 -13.66 12.16
C ASP A 91 11.10 -12.52 11.27
N ARG A 92 10.08 -11.79 11.76
CA ARG A 92 9.49 -10.66 11.04
C ARG A 92 10.41 -9.45 10.99
N ILE A 93 11.05 -9.10 12.12
CA ILE A 93 12.03 -8.01 12.17
C ILE A 93 13.19 -8.32 11.22
N GLN A 94 13.75 -9.52 11.29
CA GLN A 94 14.83 -9.95 10.40
C GLN A 94 14.42 -9.89 8.92
N PHE A 95 13.19 -10.30 8.60
CA PHE A 95 12.66 -10.19 7.24
C PHE A 95 12.56 -8.73 6.77
N ILE A 96 11.99 -7.85 7.59
CA ILE A 96 11.81 -6.43 7.27
C ILE A 96 13.16 -5.71 7.14
N ASP A 97 14.09 -5.93 8.07
CA ASP A 97 15.42 -5.32 8.05
C ASP A 97 16.26 -5.79 6.86
N ARG A 98 16.08 -7.06 6.45
CA ARG A 98 16.74 -7.60 5.26
C ARG A 98 16.20 -6.96 3.99
N LEU A 99 14.88 -6.83 3.89
CA LEU A 99 14.19 -6.38 2.69
C LEU A 99 14.29 -4.86 2.50
N PHE A 100 14.34 -4.09 3.59
CA PHE A 100 14.36 -2.63 3.59
C PHE A 100 15.55 -2.09 4.38
N LYS A 101 16.77 -2.33 3.89
CA LYS A 101 17.99 -1.72 4.47
C LYS A 101 18.02 -0.22 4.20
N VAL A 102 17.78 0.15 2.94
CA VAL A 102 17.59 1.54 2.50
C VAL A 102 16.12 1.70 2.11
N ALA A 103 15.31 2.22 3.04
CA ALA A 103 13.86 2.20 2.93
C ALA A 103 13.32 2.73 1.59
N GLU A 104 13.81 3.87 1.10
CA GLU A 104 13.31 4.49 -0.13
C GLU A 104 13.63 3.67 -1.40
N GLU A 105 14.91 3.33 -1.62
CA GLU A 105 15.34 2.60 -2.83
C GLU A 105 14.83 1.16 -2.86
N ASP A 106 14.87 0.49 -1.71
CA ASP A 106 14.51 -0.92 -1.63
C ASP A 106 12.98 -1.12 -1.65
N ASN A 107 12.21 -0.14 -1.15
CA ASN A 107 10.76 -0.16 -1.28
C ASN A 107 10.31 -0.06 -2.74
N GLU A 108 10.92 0.80 -3.55
CA GLU A 108 10.58 0.85 -4.97
C GLU A 108 10.86 -0.48 -5.68
N LYS A 109 12.04 -1.08 -5.44
CA LYS A 109 12.40 -2.39 -6.01
C LYS A 109 11.44 -3.47 -5.57
N PHE A 110 11.07 -3.51 -4.29
CA PHE A 110 10.12 -4.48 -3.76
C PHE A 110 8.73 -4.33 -4.37
N LEU A 111 8.20 -3.10 -4.46
CA LEU A 111 6.90 -2.84 -5.07
C LEU A 111 6.88 -3.19 -6.56
N ARG A 112 7.99 -3.00 -7.28
CA ARG A 112 8.15 -3.48 -8.66
C ARG A 112 8.09 -5.00 -8.74
N LYS A 113 8.85 -5.74 -7.91
CA LYS A 113 8.77 -7.22 -7.86
C LYS A 113 7.35 -7.72 -7.54
N LEU A 114 6.67 -7.08 -6.61
CA LEU A 114 5.29 -7.41 -6.24
C LEU A 114 4.34 -7.20 -7.41
N ARG A 115 4.48 -6.09 -8.14
CA ARG A 115 3.70 -5.83 -9.37
C ARG A 115 4.02 -6.84 -10.46
N ASP A 116 5.29 -7.10 -10.72
CA ASP A 116 5.74 -8.03 -11.75
C ASP A 116 5.17 -9.44 -11.52
N ARG A 117 5.10 -9.88 -10.26
CA ARG A 117 4.46 -11.17 -9.90
C ARG A 117 3.00 -11.23 -10.34
N ILE A 118 2.22 -10.18 -10.07
CA ILE A 118 0.80 -10.09 -10.42
C ILE A 118 0.62 -9.99 -11.95
N ASP A 119 1.45 -9.18 -12.61
CA ASP A 119 1.38 -8.94 -14.05
C ASP A 119 1.79 -10.18 -14.86
N ARG A 120 2.75 -10.98 -14.37
CA ARG A 120 3.19 -12.24 -15.00
C ARG A 120 2.09 -13.28 -15.14
N VAL A 121 1.10 -13.27 -14.25
CA VAL A 121 -0.08 -14.17 -14.33
C VAL A 121 -1.29 -13.50 -15.00
N GLY A 122 -1.11 -12.30 -15.55
CA GLY A 122 -2.13 -11.57 -16.29
C GLY A 122 -3.32 -11.12 -15.43
N ILE A 123 -3.14 -10.95 -14.12
CA ILE A 123 -4.19 -10.42 -13.24
C ILE A 123 -4.20 -8.90 -13.38
N ARG A 124 -5.33 -8.35 -13.86
CA ARG A 124 -5.50 -6.89 -13.95
C ARG A 124 -6.04 -6.34 -12.64
N LEU A 125 -5.21 -5.56 -11.94
CA LEU A 125 -5.66 -4.86 -10.74
C LEU A 125 -6.74 -3.82 -11.08
N PRO A 126 -7.82 -3.75 -10.29
CA PRO A 126 -8.90 -2.79 -10.54
C PRO A 126 -8.38 -1.37 -10.41
N ARG A 127 -8.73 -0.53 -11.38
CA ARG A 127 -8.43 0.91 -11.38
C ARG A 127 -9.74 1.67 -11.19
N VAL A 128 -9.70 2.71 -10.36
CA VAL A 128 -10.89 3.52 -10.05
C VAL A 128 -10.77 4.85 -10.78
N GLU A 129 -11.67 5.09 -11.73
CA GLU A 129 -11.95 6.41 -12.27
C GLU A 129 -13.15 7.00 -11.53
N VAL A 130 -12.98 8.21 -11.00
CA VAL A 130 -14.07 8.95 -10.35
C VAL A 130 -14.54 10.04 -11.29
N ARG A 131 -15.82 10.02 -11.64
CA ARG A 131 -16.46 11.01 -12.50
C ARG A 131 -17.56 11.71 -11.72
N PHE A 132 -17.66 13.02 -11.89
CA PHE A 132 -18.74 13.82 -11.31
C PHE A 132 -19.32 14.71 -12.40
N GLU A 133 -20.65 14.76 -12.47
CA GLU A 133 -21.38 15.51 -13.51
C GLU A 133 -22.47 16.34 -12.85
N HIS A 134 -22.49 17.63 -13.19
CA HIS A 134 -23.45 18.63 -12.68
C HIS A 134 -23.58 18.65 -11.15
N LEU A 135 -22.48 18.38 -10.45
CA LEU A 135 -22.45 18.27 -9.00
C LEU A 135 -22.75 19.63 -8.34
N MET A 136 -23.84 19.67 -7.60
CA MET A 136 -24.28 20.84 -6.84
C MET A 136 -24.59 20.43 -5.41
N VAL A 137 -24.06 21.18 -4.45
CA VAL A 137 -24.25 20.94 -3.02
C VAL A 137 -24.80 22.21 -2.39
N GLU A 138 -25.96 22.11 -1.76
CA GLU A 138 -26.65 23.20 -1.08
C GLU A 138 -26.84 22.86 0.40
N ALA A 139 -26.71 23.87 1.26
CA ALA A 139 -27.02 23.81 2.68
C ALA A 139 -28.20 24.74 3.00
N ASP A 140 -29.13 24.28 3.84
CA ASP A 140 -30.14 25.16 4.43
C ASP A 140 -29.57 25.74 5.74
N CYS A 141 -29.28 27.04 5.77
CA CYS A 141 -28.70 27.71 6.94
C CYS A 141 -29.71 28.69 7.57
N TYR A 142 -29.70 28.78 8.90
CA TYR A 142 -30.39 29.87 9.61
C TYR A 142 -29.59 31.17 9.45
N VAL A 143 -30.29 32.29 9.30
CA VAL A 143 -29.66 33.60 9.10
C VAL A 143 -29.36 34.29 10.44
N GLY A 144 -28.31 35.10 10.48
CA GLY A 144 -28.01 35.98 11.63
C GLY A 144 -27.37 35.26 12.82
N THR A 145 -27.71 35.68 14.04
CA THR A 145 -27.15 35.14 15.30
C THR A 145 -27.44 33.65 15.53
N ARG A 146 -28.31 33.04 14.71
CA ARG A 146 -28.67 31.62 14.72
C ARG A 146 -27.86 30.75 13.76
N ALA A 147 -26.95 31.34 12.97
CA ALA A 147 -26.13 30.60 11.99
C ALA A 147 -25.17 29.60 12.65
N LEU A 148 -24.76 29.87 13.89
CA LEU A 148 -23.92 28.96 14.68
C LEU A 148 -24.78 28.14 15.65
N PRO A 149 -24.64 26.80 15.68
CA PRO A 149 -25.33 25.94 16.62
C PRO A 149 -24.69 26.09 18.01
N THR A 150 -25.14 27.09 18.76
CA THR A 150 -24.83 27.22 20.19
C THR A 150 -25.91 26.54 21.01
N LEU A 151 -25.59 26.07 22.22
CA LEU A 151 -26.55 25.49 23.17
C LEU A 151 -27.84 26.34 23.34
N PRO A 152 -27.77 27.67 23.55
CA PRO A 152 -28.98 28.50 23.63
C PRO A 152 -29.74 28.58 22.30
N ASN A 153 -29.05 28.59 21.16
CA ASN A 153 -29.71 28.56 19.84
C ASN A 153 -30.41 27.22 19.58
N ALA A 154 -29.84 26.10 20.05
CA ALA A 154 -30.46 24.78 19.94
C ALA A 154 -31.73 24.67 20.78
N ALA A 155 -31.70 25.12 22.04
CA ALA A 155 -32.90 25.17 22.90
C ALA A 155 -34.01 26.05 22.30
N ARG A 156 -33.62 27.20 21.74
CA ARG A 156 -34.55 28.11 21.04
C ARG A 156 -35.15 27.45 19.79
N ASN A 157 -34.35 26.75 18.99
CA ASN A 157 -34.82 26.02 17.80
C ASN A 157 -35.77 24.87 18.17
N PHE A 158 -35.54 24.20 19.31
CA PHE A 158 -36.43 23.14 19.81
C PHE A 158 -37.79 23.71 20.26
N ALA A 159 -37.78 24.77 21.08
CA ALA A 159 -39.01 25.45 21.49
C ALA A 159 -39.80 25.98 20.29
N GLU A 160 -39.10 26.51 19.28
CA GLU A 160 -39.73 26.98 18.05
C GLU A 160 -40.27 25.83 17.18
N SER A 161 -39.65 24.65 17.23
CA SER A 161 -40.19 23.47 16.53
C SER A 161 -41.51 23.01 17.15
N ILE A 162 -41.67 23.12 18.48
CA ILE A 162 -42.93 22.86 19.19
C ILE A 162 -43.98 23.92 18.83
N LEU A 163 -43.61 25.20 18.84
CA LEU A 163 -44.49 26.30 18.41
C LEU A 163 -44.87 26.21 16.92
N GLY A 164 -43.97 25.67 16.09
CA GLY A 164 -44.20 25.41 14.68
C GLY A 164 -45.25 24.33 14.41
N MET A 165 -45.43 23.36 15.32
CA MET A 165 -46.55 22.40 15.26
C MET A 165 -47.91 23.09 15.47
N VAL A 166 -47.91 24.26 16.13
CA VAL A 166 -49.10 25.10 16.38
C VAL A 166 -49.24 26.21 15.32
N GLY A 167 -48.43 26.17 14.24
CA GLY A 167 -48.57 27.05 13.07
C GLY A 167 -47.75 28.34 13.10
N ILE A 168 -46.89 28.54 14.10
CA ILE A 168 -46.06 29.75 14.22
C ILE A 168 -44.61 29.43 13.80
N LYS A 169 -44.18 29.91 12.63
CA LYS A 169 -42.79 29.80 12.15
C LYS A 169 -42.13 31.17 12.17
N MET A 170 -41.08 31.36 12.97
CA MET A 170 -40.38 32.64 13.15
C MET A 170 -38.98 32.68 12.52
N ALA A 171 -38.41 31.51 12.17
CA ALA A 171 -37.05 31.39 11.66
C ALA A 171 -37.00 31.39 10.12
N GLU A 172 -36.32 32.38 9.56
CA GLU A 172 -36.01 32.45 8.13
C GLU A 172 -34.77 31.58 7.81
N ARG A 173 -34.94 30.59 6.92
CA ARG A 173 -33.84 29.76 6.41
C ARG A 173 -33.42 30.25 5.04
N ARG A 174 -32.11 30.41 4.81
CA ARG A 174 -31.55 30.70 3.48
C ARG A 174 -30.84 29.48 2.94
N ARG A 175 -31.00 29.26 1.63
CA ARG A 175 -30.27 28.25 0.86
C ARG A 175 -28.90 28.82 0.48
N LEU A 176 -27.85 28.17 0.93
CA LEU A 176 -26.47 28.50 0.58
C LEU A 176 -25.92 27.42 -0.35
N THR A 177 -25.57 27.79 -1.58
CA THR A 177 -24.93 26.89 -2.53
C THR A 177 -23.43 26.84 -2.23
N ILE A 178 -22.93 25.68 -1.82
CA ILE A 178 -21.50 25.44 -1.52
C ILE A 178 -20.75 25.08 -2.81
N LEU A 179 -21.28 24.13 -3.58
CA LEU A 179 -20.76 23.72 -4.88
C LEU A 179 -21.81 24.01 -5.95
N LYS A 180 -21.39 24.63 -7.06
CA LYS A 180 -22.29 25.05 -8.13
C LYS A 180 -21.89 24.39 -9.45
N ASP A 181 -22.66 23.38 -9.84
CA ASP A 181 -22.63 22.77 -11.17
C ASP A 181 -21.22 22.32 -11.64
N LEU A 182 -20.53 21.55 -10.80
CA LEU A 182 -19.19 21.08 -11.09
C LEU A 182 -19.22 19.78 -11.89
N SER A 183 -18.39 19.69 -12.93
CA SER A 183 -18.20 18.46 -13.70
C SER A 183 -16.70 18.19 -13.91
N GLY A 184 -16.31 16.92 -13.88
CA GLY A 184 -14.90 16.54 -14.02
C GLY A 184 -14.63 15.05 -13.82
N ILE A 185 -13.38 14.67 -14.06
CA ILE A 185 -12.92 13.28 -14.00
C ILE A 185 -11.56 13.22 -13.29
N VAL A 186 -11.46 12.35 -12.29
CA VAL A 186 -10.20 11.97 -11.63
C VAL A 186 -9.78 10.62 -12.17
N LYS A 187 -8.72 10.62 -12.99
CA LYS A 187 -8.20 9.40 -13.61
C LYS A 187 -7.36 8.59 -12.60
N PRO A 188 -7.39 7.25 -12.67
CA PRO A 188 -6.53 6.41 -11.86
C PRO A 188 -5.05 6.68 -12.15
N SER A 189 -4.19 6.39 -11.16
CA SER A 189 -2.73 6.54 -11.26
C SER A 189 -2.26 7.98 -11.54
N ARG A 190 -3.05 8.99 -11.18
CA ARG A 190 -2.66 10.40 -11.23
C ARG A 190 -2.86 11.07 -9.88
N MET A 191 -1.90 11.91 -9.50
CA MET A 191 -2.07 12.82 -8.38
C MET A 191 -2.80 14.08 -8.88
N CYS A 192 -3.93 14.41 -8.25
CA CYS A 192 -4.71 15.60 -8.56
C CYS A 192 -4.62 16.59 -7.40
N LEU A 193 -4.07 17.78 -7.67
CA LEU A 193 -3.97 18.86 -6.69
C LEU A 193 -5.18 19.80 -6.82
N LEU A 194 -5.98 19.93 -5.75
CA LEU A 194 -7.13 20.83 -5.69
C LEU A 194 -6.76 22.11 -4.93
N LEU A 195 -6.66 23.24 -5.64
CA LEU A 195 -6.33 24.54 -5.08
C LEU A 195 -7.55 25.48 -5.08
N GLY A 196 -7.62 26.34 -4.07
CA GLY A 196 -8.66 27.36 -3.98
C GLY A 196 -8.58 28.13 -2.67
N PRO A 197 -9.10 29.37 -2.61
CA PRO A 197 -9.07 30.19 -1.40
C PRO A 197 -9.88 29.55 -0.25
N PRO A 198 -9.71 30.01 1.00
CA PRO A 198 -10.59 29.60 2.10
C PRO A 198 -12.07 29.73 1.72
N ALA A 199 -12.91 28.82 2.22
CA ALA A 199 -14.35 28.73 1.91
C ALA A 199 -14.73 28.44 0.44
N SER A 200 -13.79 28.07 -0.44
CA SER A 200 -14.10 27.70 -1.84
C SER A 200 -14.75 26.32 -2.04
N GLY A 201 -15.18 25.63 -0.97
CA GLY A 201 -15.84 24.31 -1.07
C GLY A 201 -14.92 23.10 -1.30
N LYS A 202 -13.59 23.23 -1.18
CA LYS A 202 -12.63 22.11 -1.40
C LYS A 202 -12.96 20.87 -0.56
N THR A 203 -13.12 21.07 0.74
CA THR A 203 -13.45 19.98 1.68
C THR A 203 -14.78 19.33 1.31
N THR A 204 -15.79 20.13 0.96
CA THR A 204 -17.10 19.66 0.51
C THR A 204 -16.99 18.83 -0.76
N LEU A 205 -16.17 19.26 -1.73
CA LEU A 205 -15.93 18.50 -2.96
C LEU A 205 -15.26 17.16 -2.64
N LEU A 206 -14.20 17.14 -1.83
CA LEU A 206 -13.52 15.88 -1.46
C LEU A 206 -14.44 14.92 -0.70
N LEU A 207 -15.27 15.43 0.22
CA LEU A 207 -16.26 14.62 0.94
C LEU A 207 -17.35 14.08 0.00
N ALA A 208 -17.82 14.88 -0.96
CA ALA A 208 -18.78 14.43 -1.96
C ALA A 208 -18.20 13.33 -2.85
N LEU A 209 -16.96 13.49 -3.33
CA LEU A 209 -16.29 12.48 -4.13
C LEU A 209 -16.01 11.18 -3.35
N ALA A 210 -15.74 11.26 -2.05
CA ALA A 210 -15.53 10.10 -1.18
C ALA A 210 -16.83 9.45 -0.66
N GLY A 211 -18.01 9.97 -1.02
CA GLY A 211 -19.30 9.49 -0.51
C GLY A 211 -19.45 9.65 1.01
N LYS A 212 -18.80 10.66 1.60
CA LYS A 212 -18.85 10.99 3.04
C LYS A 212 -19.45 12.37 3.31
N LEU A 213 -20.23 12.89 2.36
CA LEU A 213 -20.91 14.16 2.55
C LEU A 213 -21.98 14.05 3.64
N ASP A 214 -22.18 15.12 4.41
CA ASP A 214 -23.22 15.18 5.43
C ASP A 214 -24.62 14.93 4.82
N PRO A 215 -25.40 13.95 5.31
CA PRO A 215 -26.74 13.64 4.80
C PRO A 215 -27.75 14.80 4.87
N SER A 216 -27.51 15.82 5.71
CA SER A 216 -28.35 17.01 5.80
C SER A 216 -28.21 17.96 4.62
N LEU A 217 -27.14 17.82 3.82
CA LEU A 217 -26.90 18.63 2.63
C LEU A 217 -27.71 18.13 1.45
N LYS A 218 -28.23 19.07 0.65
CA LYS A 218 -28.95 18.76 -0.58
C LYS A 218 -27.93 18.60 -1.70
N VAL A 219 -27.86 17.40 -2.26
CA VAL A 219 -26.97 17.07 -3.38
C VAL A 219 -27.80 16.93 -4.66
N LYS A 220 -27.32 17.54 -5.73
CA LYS A 220 -27.80 17.33 -7.11
C LYS A 220 -26.61 16.98 -8.00
N GLY A 221 -26.89 16.41 -9.16
CA GLY A 221 -25.88 15.82 -10.03
C GLY A 221 -25.48 14.43 -9.56
N GLU A 222 -24.44 13.87 -10.17
CA GLU A 222 -24.04 12.48 -9.92
C GLU A 222 -22.53 12.36 -9.73
N VAL A 223 -22.13 11.42 -8.86
CA VAL A 223 -20.75 10.97 -8.70
C VAL A 223 -20.74 9.46 -8.97
N THR A 224 -19.86 9.02 -9.87
CA THR A 224 -19.74 7.62 -10.26
C THR A 224 -18.29 7.13 -10.16
N TYR A 225 -18.14 5.86 -9.78
CA TYR A 225 -16.88 5.14 -9.74
C TYR A 225 -16.94 4.07 -10.82
N ASN A 226 -16.17 4.22 -11.89
CA ASN A 226 -16.24 3.34 -13.07
C ASN A 226 -17.67 3.16 -13.63
N GLY A 227 -18.50 4.21 -13.57
CA GLY A 227 -19.90 4.18 -14.02
C GLY A 227 -20.92 3.74 -12.96
N HIS A 228 -20.47 3.23 -11.80
CA HIS A 228 -21.35 2.86 -10.70
C HIS A 228 -21.64 4.03 -9.78
N ARG A 229 -22.90 4.27 -9.44
CA ARG A 229 -23.29 5.32 -8.49
C ARG A 229 -22.86 4.95 -7.07
N LEU A 230 -22.65 5.98 -6.23
CA LEU A 230 -22.22 5.79 -4.83
C LEU A 230 -23.19 4.96 -3.96
N ASN A 231 -24.44 4.78 -4.38
CA ASN A 231 -25.44 3.96 -3.69
C ASN A 231 -25.47 2.50 -4.16
N GLU A 232 -24.73 2.14 -5.21
CA GLU A 232 -24.66 0.76 -5.74
C GLU A 232 -23.62 -0.11 -5.02
N PHE A 233 -22.71 0.53 -4.27
CA PHE A 233 -21.62 -0.13 -3.56
C PHE A 233 -21.34 0.60 -2.24
N VAL A 234 -20.27 0.20 -1.54
CA VAL A 234 -19.82 0.85 -0.31
C VAL A 234 -18.59 1.71 -0.64
N PRO A 235 -18.72 3.04 -0.84
CA PRO A 235 -17.60 3.92 -1.21
C PRO A 235 -16.44 3.86 -0.24
N GLN A 236 -16.70 3.62 1.05
CA GLN A 236 -15.70 3.55 2.10
C GLN A 236 -14.75 2.35 1.96
N LYS A 237 -15.13 1.32 1.19
CA LYS A 237 -14.24 0.19 0.85
C LYS A 237 -13.29 0.51 -0.32
N THR A 238 -13.56 1.58 -1.07
CA THR A 238 -12.83 1.93 -2.30
C THR A 238 -12.10 3.27 -2.18
N SER A 239 -12.64 4.19 -1.38
CA SER A 239 -12.12 5.54 -1.17
C SER A 239 -12.01 5.84 0.32
N ALA A 240 -10.91 6.50 0.68
CA ALA A 240 -10.68 7.00 2.02
C ALA A 240 -10.54 8.52 1.96
N TYR A 241 -11.30 9.22 2.81
CA TYR A 241 -11.11 10.64 3.08
C TYR A 241 -10.28 10.78 4.36
N ILE A 242 -9.16 11.48 4.27
CA ILE A 242 -8.30 11.85 5.40
C ILE A 242 -8.63 13.30 5.75
N SER A 243 -9.09 13.52 6.99
CA SER A 243 -9.48 14.84 7.48
C SER A 243 -8.26 15.72 7.79
N GLN A 244 -8.50 17.02 7.97
CA GLN A 244 -7.46 17.95 8.42
C GLN A 244 -6.99 17.66 9.85
N ASN A 245 -7.89 17.14 10.68
CA ASN A 245 -7.60 16.75 12.05
C ASN A 245 -7.49 15.23 12.12
N ASP A 246 -6.46 14.76 12.77
CA ASP A 246 -6.29 13.36 13.12
C ASP A 246 -6.83 13.11 14.53
N VAL A 247 -7.69 12.10 14.67
CA VAL A 247 -8.28 11.72 15.96
C VAL A 247 -7.77 10.33 16.32
N HIS A 248 -6.91 10.29 17.33
CA HIS A 248 -6.31 9.05 17.85
C HIS A 248 -6.47 8.96 19.37
N THR A 249 -6.49 7.75 19.89
CA THR A 249 -6.51 7.50 21.33
C THR A 249 -5.14 7.82 21.93
N GLY A 250 -5.06 8.81 22.81
CA GLY A 250 -3.79 9.25 23.42
C GLY A 250 -3.13 8.24 24.38
N SER A 251 -3.80 7.12 24.70
CA SER A 251 -3.26 6.06 25.56
C SER A 251 -2.59 4.92 24.78
N MET A 252 -2.55 4.98 23.44
CA MET A 252 -1.96 3.94 22.60
C MET A 252 -0.69 4.46 21.92
N THR A 253 0.31 3.60 21.79
CA THR A 253 1.48 3.85 20.94
C THR A 253 1.11 3.82 19.46
N VAL A 254 2.00 4.34 18.60
CA VAL A 254 1.80 4.31 17.14
C VAL A 254 1.63 2.87 16.64
N LYS A 255 2.48 1.95 17.10
CA LYS A 255 2.42 0.54 16.71
C LYS A 255 1.09 -0.10 17.12
N GLU A 256 0.65 0.11 18.36
CA GLU A 256 -0.64 -0.40 18.84
C GLU A 256 -1.81 0.18 18.05
N THR A 257 -1.75 1.45 17.67
CA THR A 257 -2.78 2.12 16.87
C THR A 257 -2.88 1.51 15.47
N LEU A 258 -1.74 1.26 14.82
CA LEU A 258 -1.67 0.62 13.51
C LEU A 258 -2.09 -0.86 13.58
N ASP A 259 -1.66 -1.60 14.60
CA ASP A 259 -2.07 -2.99 14.84
C ASP A 259 -3.60 -3.08 15.04
N PHE A 260 -4.18 -2.17 15.82
CA PHE A 260 -5.64 -2.09 15.99
C PHE A 260 -6.35 -1.79 14.67
N SER A 261 -5.91 -0.77 13.94
CA SER A 261 -6.48 -0.40 12.64
C SER A 261 -6.42 -1.56 11.64
N ALA A 262 -5.27 -2.24 11.55
CA ALA A 262 -5.08 -3.34 10.63
C ALA A 262 -5.96 -4.55 10.99
N ARG A 263 -6.17 -4.84 12.28
CA ARG A 263 -7.13 -5.87 12.73
C ARG A 263 -8.57 -5.51 12.37
N CYS A 264 -8.98 -4.24 12.48
CA CYS A 264 -10.32 -3.80 12.09
C CYS A 264 -10.54 -3.85 10.57
N GLN A 265 -9.52 -3.56 9.76
CA GLN A 265 -9.59 -3.66 8.30
C GLN A 265 -9.59 -5.10 7.81
N GLY A 266 -8.90 -6.00 8.54
CA GLY A 266 -8.74 -7.40 8.17
C GLY A 266 -7.92 -7.59 6.89
N VAL A 267 -7.97 -8.81 6.35
CA VAL A 267 -7.21 -9.17 5.14
C VAL A 267 -7.88 -8.67 3.86
N GLY A 268 -9.19 -8.41 3.89
CA GLY A 268 -9.97 -7.94 2.74
C GLY A 268 -9.93 -8.94 1.57
N SER A 269 -9.78 -8.43 0.35
CA SER A 269 -9.68 -9.25 -0.87
C SER A 269 -8.29 -9.86 -1.11
N ARG A 270 -7.32 -9.64 -0.20
CA ARG A 270 -5.94 -10.11 -0.38
C ARG A 270 -5.85 -11.64 -0.45
N TYR A 271 -6.65 -12.34 0.36
CA TYR A 271 -6.68 -13.80 0.36
C TYR A 271 -7.20 -14.37 -0.97
N GLU A 272 -8.25 -13.77 -1.52
CA GLU A 272 -8.82 -14.16 -2.82
C GLU A 272 -7.83 -13.88 -3.95
N LEU A 273 -7.22 -12.70 -3.96
CA LEU A 273 -6.17 -12.34 -4.92
C LEU A 273 -5.00 -13.33 -4.87
N LEU A 274 -4.50 -13.65 -3.67
CA LEU A 274 -3.39 -14.58 -3.48
C LEU A 274 -3.76 -16.00 -3.93
N SER A 275 -4.99 -16.44 -3.64
CA SER A 275 -5.49 -17.76 -4.04
C SER A 275 -5.55 -17.91 -5.56
N GLU A 276 -6.09 -16.89 -6.25
CA GLU A 276 -6.16 -16.85 -7.71
C GLU A 276 -4.78 -16.73 -8.34
N LEU A 277 -3.90 -15.92 -7.76
CA LEU A 277 -2.52 -15.79 -8.18
C LEU A 277 -1.77 -17.13 -8.08
N ALA A 278 -1.83 -17.81 -6.94
CA ALA A 278 -1.18 -19.10 -6.72
C ALA A 278 -1.77 -20.23 -7.57
N ARG A 279 -3.02 -20.09 -8.06
CA ARG A 279 -3.62 -21.00 -9.03
C ARG A 279 -2.99 -20.81 -10.42
N ARG A 280 -2.92 -19.57 -10.90
CA ARG A 280 -2.36 -19.24 -12.23
C ARG A 280 -0.85 -19.47 -12.32
N GLU A 281 -0.11 -19.18 -11.26
CA GLU A 281 1.33 -19.47 -11.19
C GLU A 281 1.60 -20.97 -11.43
N ARG A 282 0.76 -21.84 -10.84
CA ARG A 282 0.87 -23.30 -11.02
C ARG A 282 0.59 -23.72 -12.46
N GLU A 283 -0.46 -23.17 -13.07
CA GLU A 283 -0.85 -23.49 -14.46
C GLU A 283 0.25 -23.11 -15.46
N LEU A 284 1.03 -22.07 -15.15
CA LEU A 284 2.13 -21.59 -15.97
C LEU A 284 3.50 -22.16 -15.55
N GLY A 285 3.56 -22.98 -14.49
CA GLY A 285 4.82 -23.51 -13.95
C GLY A 285 5.78 -22.43 -13.44
N LEU A 286 5.25 -21.28 -13.00
CA LEU A 286 6.05 -20.15 -12.52
C LEU A 286 6.29 -20.25 -11.02
N LYS A 287 7.54 -20.04 -10.61
CA LYS A 287 7.92 -19.91 -9.20
C LYS A 287 8.00 -18.42 -8.81
N PRO A 288 7.35 -18.01 -7.72
CA PRO A 288 7.45 -16.63 -7.23
C PRO A 288 8.77 -16.38 -6.51
N ASP A 289 9.14 -15.10 -6.40
CA ASP A 289 10.24 -14.68 -5.51
C ASP A 289 9.87 -15.01 -4.05
N PRO A 290 10.71 -15.73 -3.29
CA PRO A 290 10.41 -16.15 -1.91
C PRO A 290 10.04 -15.01 -0.97
N GLU A 291 10.68 -13.84 -1.11
CA GLU A 291 10.45 -12.70 -0.21
C GLU A 291 9.09 -12.07 -0.49
N VAL A 292 8.75 -11.89 -1.76
CA VAL A 292 7.43 -11.41 -2.19
C VAL A 292 6.35 -12.41 -1.79
N ASP A 293 6.62 -13.70 -1.91
CA ASP A 293 5.68 -14.75 -1.54
C ASP A 293 5.40 -14.81 -0.04
N LEU A 294 6.45 -14.76 0.78
CA LEU A 294 6.31 -14.66 2.23
C LEU A 294 5.48 -13.43 2.62
N PHE A 295 5.78 -12.25 2.06
CA PHE A 295 5.05 -11.02 2.38
C PHE A 295 3.57 -11.08 1.98
N MET A 296 3.27 -11.52 0.75
CA MET A 296 1.88 -11.61 0.28
C MET A 296 1.08 -12.63 1.08
N LYS A 297 1.66 -13.77 1.44
CA LYS A 297 1.01 -14.75 2.32
C LYS A 297 0.81 -14.18 3.72
N ALA A 298 1.81 -13.54 4.31
CA ALA A 298 1.75 -12.94 5.65
C ALA A 298 0.69 -11.86 5.80
N THR A 299 0.49 -11.06 4.76
CA THR A 299 -0.51 -9.99 4.78
C THR A 299 -1.92 -10.45 4.39
N ALA A 300 -2.06 -11.67 3.86
CA ALA A 300 -3.34 -12.24 3.41
C ALA A 300 -3.93 -13.31 4.34
N MET A 301 -3.19 -13.80 5.34
CA MET A 301 -3.69 -14.81 6.28
C MET A 301 -4.49 -14.19 7.42
N GLU A 302 -5.67 -14.73 7.69
CA GLU A 302 -6.48 -14.38 8.86
C GLU A 302 -5.94 -15.02 10.14
N GLY A 303 -6.13 -14.34 11.27
CA GLY A 303 -5.82 -14.87 12.60
C GLY A 303 -4.35 -14.80 13.01
N VAL A 304 -3.51 -14.05 12.27
CA VAL A 304 -2.15 -13.74 12.72
C VAL A 304 -2.24 -12.65 13.77
N GLU A 305 -1.81 -12.94 15.01
CA GLU A 305 -1.87 -11.99 16.13
C GLU A 305 -1.02 -10.74 15.89
N SER A 306 0.01 -10.87 15.05
CA SER A 306 1.02 -9.86 14.82
C SER A 306 1.16 -9.56 13.33
N ASN A 307 1.02 -8.28 12.95
CA ASN A 307 0.76 -7.94 11.55
C ASN A 307 2.02 -7.46 10.82
N LEU A 308 2.54 -8.27 9.90
CA LEU A 308 3.70 -7.90 9.09
C LEU A 308 3.48 -6.60 8.29
N ILE A 309 2.24 -6.27 7.93
CA ILE A 309 1.93 -5.01 7.25
C ILE A 309 2.24 -3.79 8.14
N VAL A 310 2.08 -3.92 9.45
CA VAL A 310 2.33 -2.84 10.41
C VAL A 310 3.83 -2.66 10.58
N ASP A 311 4.58 -3.76 10.72
CA ASP A 311 6.04 -3.71 10.79
C ASP A 311 6.64 -3.12 9.50
N TYR A 312 6.09 -3.47 8.34
CA TYR A 312 6.43 -2.86 7.04
C TYR A 312 6.10 -1.36 7.00
N THR A 313 4.91 -0.96 7.45
CA THR A 313 4.46 0.44 7.45
C THR A 313 5.29 1.31 8.39
N LEU A 314 5.75 0.76 9.52
CA LEU A 314 6.61 1.47 10.47
C LEU A 314 8.06 1.61 9.99
N ARG A 315 8.48 0.75 9.04
CA ARG A 315 9.86 0.74 8.53
C ARG A 315 10.08 1.75 7.40
N ILE A 316 9.07 1.95 6.56
CA ILE A 316 9.08 2.93 5.45
C ILE A 316 8.84 4.33 6.01
#